data_AF-A0A225V9E5-F1
#
_entry.id   AF-A0A225V9E5-F1
#
_cell.length_a   1.000
_cell.length_b   1.000
_cell.length_c   1.000
_cell.angle_alpha   90.00
_cell.angle_beta   90.00
_cell.angle_gamma   90.00
#
_symmetry.space_group_name_H-M   'P 1'
#
loop_
_entity.id
_entity.type
_entity.pdbx_description
1 polymer ?
#
loop_
_entity_poly.entity_id
_entity_poly.type
_entity_poly.pdbx_seq_one_letter_code
_entity_poly.pdbx_strand_id
1 'polypeptide(L)'
;METYHGSVKIQPCPSVHLESAKRVLRIFSDPKLSFEQVQSRFPYFLTLSDLHQDALLTMQAGFGYSLAVHMMGDNAVAHHEFPEIKLCDMLVQRMYLRCLDDTPWTQHVPDRYFKTAEVTVRTHLPSGVYPPEWPVLHNVRDDLLTRVPCRSETAR
;
A
#
# COMPACT_ATOMS: atom_id res chain seq x y z
N MET A 1 -9.10 37.99 10.86
CA MET A 1 -9.43 36.65 10.32
C MET A 1 -8.25 36.24 9.44
N GLU A 2 -7.31 35.49 10.01
CA GLU A 2 -6.17 34.97 9.27
C GLU A 2 -6.63 33.72 8.52
N THR A 3 -6.81 33.81 7.20
CA THR A 3 -7.03 32.64 6.36
C THR A 3 -5.69 31.92 6.21
N TYR A 4 -5.42 30.97 7.11
CA TYR A 4 -4.40 29.95 6.87
C TYR A 4 -4.92 29.02 5.78
N HIS A 5 -4.84 29.42 4.51
CA HIS A 5 -4.83 28.45 3.41
C HIS A 5 -3.42 27.90 3.29
N GLY A 6 -2.95 27.24 4.37
CA GLY A 6 -1.74 26.44 4.31
C GLY A 6 -1.98 25.38 3.25
N SER A 7 -1.35 25.53 2.09
CA SER A 7 -1.39 24.51 1.05
C SER A 7 -0.93 23.20 1.70
N VAL A 8 -1.82 22.22 1.77
CA VAL A 8 -1.47 20.89 2.27
C VAL A 8 -0.32 20.38 1.40
N LYS A 9 0.83 20.16 2.01
CA LYS A 9 2.02 19.67 1.30
C LYS A 9 1.81 18.19 0.99
N ILE A 10 1.63 17.89 -0.29
CA ILE A 10 1.60 16.53 -0.84
C ILE A 10 2.95 16.18 -1.47
N GLN A 11 3.26 14.89 -1.57
CA GLN A 11 4.37 14.39 -2.38
C GLN A 11 3.82 13.92 -3.74
N PRO A 12 4.11 14.59 -4.86
CA PRO A 12 3.50 14.26 -6.16
C PRO A 12 4.12 13.05 -6.86
N CYS A 13 5.36 12.69 -6.55
CA CYS A 13 6.05 11.51 -7.09
C CYS A 13 7.11 11.01 -6.09
N PRO A 14 7.53 9.73 -6.17
CA PRO A 14 8.68 9.26 -5.41
C PRO A 14 9.96 10.00 -5.84
N SER A 15 10.88 10.19 -4.91
CA SER A 15 12.16 10.87 -5.12
C SER A 15 13.04 10.12 -6.11
N VAL A 16 12.93 8.79 -6.12
CA VAL A 16 13.50 7.91 -7.16
C VAL A 16 12.35 7.37 -7.99
N HIS A 17 12.25 7.82 -9.24
CA HIS A 17 11.25 7.33 -10.18
C HIS A 17 11.95 6.69 -11.37
N LEU A 18 11.84 5.37 -11.47
CA LEU A 18 12.56 4.56 -12.46
C LEU A 18 11.78 4.41 -13.77
N GLU A 19 10.62 5.06 -13.88
CA GLU A 19 9.66 5.01 -14.99
C GLU A 19 9.68 3.65 -15.68
N SER A 20 8.92 2.67 -15.15
CA SER A 20 8.91 1.30 -15.70
C SER A 20 8.65 1.32 -17.20
N ALA A 21 9.72 1.16 -17.97
CA ALA A 21 9.73 1.27 -19.41
C ALA A 21 8.71 0.28 -20.01
N LYS A 22 7.63 0.83 -20.58
CA LYS A 22 6.84 0.26 -21.67
C LYS A 22 6.44 -1.22 -21.54
N ARG A 23 6.25 -1.78 -20.34
CA ARG A 23 5.51 -3.04 -20.25
C ARG A 23 4.04 -2.70 -20.39
N VAL A 24 3.46 -3.19 -21.49
CA VAL A 24 2.02 -3.27 -21.69
C VAL A 24 1.43 -3.76 -20.37
N LEU A 25 0.54 -2.95 -19.76
CA LEU A 25 -0.24 -3.38 -18.62
C LEU A 25 -0.76 -4.78 -18.96
N ARG A 26 -0.37 -5.81 -18.21
CA ARG A 26 -1.19 -7.01 -18.26
C ARG A 26 -2.58 -6.55 -17.87
N ILE A 27 -3.53 -6.80 -18.76
CA ILE A 27 -4.95 -6.57 -18.48
C ILE A 27 -5.17 -7.18 -17.10
N PHE A 28 -5.65 -6.34 -16.18
CA PHE A 28 -5.91 -6.73 -14.81
C PHE A 28 -6.57 -8.11 -14.83
N SER A 29 -5.92 -9.08 -14.18
CA SER A 29 -6.57 -10.37 -13.97
C SER A 29 -7.65 -10.12 -12.93
N ASP A 30 -8.91 -10.43 -13.25
CA ASP A 30 -10.01 -10.35 -12.28
C ASP A 30 -9.58 -10.94 -10.93
N PRO A 31 -10.08 -10.39 -9.80
CA PRO A 31 -9.69 -10.87 -8.49
C PRO A 31 -9.89 -12.38 -8.43
N LYS A 32 -8.81 -13.14 -8.26
CA LYS A 32 -8.87 -14.60 -8.25
C LYS A 32 -9.52 -15.12 -6.98
N LEU A 33 -9.50 -14.31 -5.92
CA LEU A 33 -10.05 -14.62 -4.62
C LEU A 33 -11.07 -13.57 -4.17
N SER A 34 -12.18 -14.05 -3.61
CA SER A 34 -13.12 -13.21 -2.87
C SER A 34 -12.49 -12.70 -1.56
N PHE A 35 -13.14 -11.71 -0.98
CA PHE A 35 -12.78 -11.18 0.33
C PHE A 35 -12.67 -12.26 1.41
N GLU A 36 -13.68 -13.13 1.51
CA GLU A 36 -13.74 -14.21 2.50
C GLU A 36 -12.61 -15.23 2.31
N GLN A 37 -12.29 -15.54 1.05
CA GLN A 37 -11.18 -16.43 0.72
C GLN A 37 -9.83 -15.84 1.13
N VAL A 38 -9.65 -14.52 0.98
CA VAL A 38 -8.44 -13.84 1.46
C VAL A 38 -8.38 -13.86 2.99
N GLN A 39 -9.48 -13.55 3.67
CA GLN A 39 -9.53 -13.55 5.14
C GLN A 39 -9.22 -14.93 5.74
N SER A 40 -9.69 -16.03 5.11
CA SER A 40 -9.38 -17.39 5.56
C SER A 40 -7.88 -17.75 5.52
N ARG A 41 -7.07 -16.96 4.80
CA ARG A 41 -5.62 -17.16 4.65
C ARG A 41 -4.80 -16.29 5.60
N PHE A 42 -5.45 -15.50 6.47
CA PHE A 42 -4.75 -14.65 7.41
C PHE A 42 -4.10 -15.45 8.54
N PRO A 43 -2.93 -15.01 9.01
CA PRO A 43 -2.49 -15.37 10.35
C PRO A 43 -3.58 -15.03 11.37
N TYR A 44 -3.79 -15.89 12.37
CA TYR A 44 -4.85 -15.75 13.37
C TYR A 44 -4.81 -14.44 14.18
N PHE A 45 -3.70 -13.71 14.14
CA PHE A 45 -3.49 -12.48 14.90
C PHE A 45 -3.78 -11.20 14.10
N LEU A 46 -4.13 -11.30 12.82
CA LEU A 46 -4.42 -10.15 11.97
C LEU A 46 -5.89 -10.07 11.65
N THR A 47 -6.43 -8.86 11.69
CA THR A 47 -7.73 -8.54 11.10
C THR A 47 -7.52 -7.89 9.74
N LEU A 48 -8.60 -7.81 8.94
CA LEU A 48 -8.51 -7.11 7.65
C LEU A 48 -8.10 -5.66 7.80
N SER A 49 -8.61 -4.97 8.81
CA SER A 49 -8.28 -3.55 9.06
C SER A 49 -6.80 -3.31 9.32
N ASP A 50 -6.07 -4.34 9.74
CA ASP A 50 -4.63 -4.27 9.98
C ASP A 50 -3.81 -4.52 8.71
N LEU A 51 -4.45 -4.96 7.61
CA LEU A 51 -3.76 -5.30 6.39
C LEU A 51 -3.57 -4.07 5.49
N HIS A 52 -2.32 -3.84 5.14
CA HIS A 52 -1.91 -2.88 4.13
C HIS A 52 -2.64 -3.15 2.79
N GLN A 53 -3.22 -2.11 2.19
CA GLN A 53 -4.14 -2.25 1.06
C GLN A 53 -3.49 -2.91 -0.17
N ASP A 54 -2.21 -2.67 -0.41
CA ASP A 54 -1.48 -3.29 -1.52
C ASP A 54 -1.29 -4.81 -1.30
N ALA A 55 -0.98 -5.25 -0.09
CA ALA A 55 -0.85 -6.65 0.29
C ALA A 55 -2.20 -7.37 0.18
N LEU A 56 -3.30 -6.71 0.56
CA LEU A 56 -4.65 -7.23 0.33
C LEU A 56 -4.93 -7.46 -1.16
N LEU A 57 -4.61 -6.49 -2.03
CA LEU A 57 -4.83 -6.62 -3.48
C LEU A 57 -3.93 -7.70 -4.08
N THR A 58 -2.67 -7.81 -3.63
CA THR A 58 -1.78 -8.90 -4.03
C THR A 58 -2.34 -10.26 -3.58
N MET A 59 -2.91 -10.37 -2.38
CA MET A 59 -3.59 -11.60 -1.98
C MET A 59 -4.82 -11.90 -2.85
N GLN A 60 -5.60 -10.89 -3.23
CA GLN A 60 -6.73 -11.05 -4.16
C GLN A 60 -6.29 -11.50 -5.56
N ALA A 61 -5.07 -11.15 -5.99
CA ALA A 61 -4.45 -11.66 -7.22
C ALA A 61 -3.99 -13.14 -7.12
N GLY A 62 -4.12 -13.75 -5.93
CA GLY A 62 -3.92 -15.17 -5.66
C GLY A 62 -2.65 -15.50 -4.87
N PHE A 63 -1.84 -14.52 -4.51
CA PHE A 63 -0.61 -14.72 -3.75
C PHE A 63 -0.90 -15.01 -2.27
N GLY A 64 -0.05 -15.81 -1.62
CA GLY A 64 -0.14 -16.05 -0.17
C GLY A 64 0.30 -14.82 0.64
N TYR A 65 -0.12 -14.73 1.91
CA TYR A 65 0.17 -13.57 2.77
C TYR A 65 1.67 -13.22 2.85
N SER A 66 2.52 -14.22 3.13
CA SER A 66 3.97 -14.02 3.27
C SER A 66 4.61 -13.48 1.98
N LEU A 67 4.18 -14.01 0.83
CA LEU A 67 4.64 -13.55 -0.48
C LEU A 67 4.10 -12.17 -0.81
N ALA A 68 2.84 -11.87 -0.48
CA ALA A 68 2.24 -10.56 -0.67
C ALA A 68 3.01 -9.48 0.11
N VAL A 69 3.23 -9.69 1.40
CA VAL A 69 4.01 -8.76 2.24
C VAL A 69 5.42 -8.57 1.70
N HIS A 70 6.09 -9.67 1.33
CA HIS A 70 7.43 -9.60 0.77
C HIS A 70 7.46 -8.78 -0.54
N MET A 71 6.51 -9.02 -1.46
CA MET A 71 6.42 -8.26 -2.71
C MET A 71 6.15 -6.77 -2.49
N MET A 72 5.38 -6.40 -1.45
CA MET A 72 5.06 -5.01 -1.14
C MET A 72 6.19 -4.29 -0.39
N GLY A 73 6.94 -5.02 0.42
CA GLY A 73 8.15 -4.53 1.09
C GLY A 73 9.37 -4.44 0.17
N ASP A 74 9.42 -5.25 -0.90
CA ASP A 74 10.49 -5.23 -1.88
C ASP A 74 10.24 -4.19 -2.98
N ASN A 75 11.32 -3.73 -3.64
CA ASN A 75 11.25 -2.82 -4.80
C ASN A 75 10.81 -3.56 -6.09
N ALA A 76 9.71 -4.30 -6.02
CA ALA A 76 9.18 -5.11 -7.10
C ALA A 76 8.22 -4.30 -8.01
N VAL A 77 8.13 -4.71 -9.27
CA VAL A 77 7.13 -4.15 -10.20
C VAL A 77 5.77 -4.78 -9.88
N ALA A 78 4.97 -4.15 -9.02
CA ALA A 78 3.68 -4.69 -8.57
C ALA A 78 2.44 -4.01 -9.17
N HIS A 79 2.58 -2.81 -9.74
CA HIS A 79 1.44 -1.95 -10.12
C HIS A 79 0.45 -2.58 -11.11
N HIS A 80 0.84 -3.61 -11.86
CA HIS A 80 0.00 -4.31 -12.83
C HIS A 80 -0.92 -5.35 -12.19
N GLU A 81 -0.69 -5.71 -10.93
CA GLU A 81 -1.52 -6.64 -10.16
C GLU A 81 -2.73 -5.92 -9.51
N PHE A 82 -2.83 -4.60 -9.65
CA PHE A 82 -3.86 -3.79 -8.98
C PHE A 82 -4.92 -3.28 -9.97
N PRO A 83 -6.20 -3.23 -9.55
CA PRO A 83 -7.20 -2.52 -10.33
C PRO A 83 -6.80 -1.05 -10.45
N GLU A 84 -6.99 -0.45 -11.62
CA GLU A 84 -6.58 0.95 -11.88
C GLU A 84 -7.16 1.95 -10.87
N ILE A 85 -8.44 1.82 -10.53
CA ILE A 85 -9.10 2.68 -9.53
C ILE A 85 -8.39 2.53 -8.17
N LYS A 86 -8.10 1.30 -7.76
CA LYS A 86 -7.43 1.02 -6.48
C LYS A 86 -5.98 1.48 -6.48
N LEU A 87 -5.27 1.37 -7.59
CA LEU A 87 -3.93 1.93 -7.75
C LEU A 87 -3.97 3.45 -7.53
N CYS A 88 -4.90 4.16 -8.16
CA CYS A 88 -5.07 5.59 -7.96
C CYS A 88 -5.40 5.96 -6.50
N ASP A 89 -6.33 5.23 -5.85
CA ASP A 89 -6.69 5.46 -4.45
C ASP A 89 -5.47 5.32 -3.52
N MET A 90 -4.67 4.25 -3.72
CA MET A 90 -3.44 4.03 -2.95
C MET A 90 -2.43 5.14 -3.18
N LEU A 91 -2.24 5.60 -4.42
CA LEU A 91 -1.34 6.72 -4.71
C LEU A 91 -1.81 8.00 -4.03
N VAL A 92 -3.10 8.35 -4.13
CA VAL A 92 -3.67 9.53 -3.44
C VAL A 92 -3.34 9.51 -1.96
N GLN A 93 -3.50 8.36 -1.31
CA GLN A 93 -3.23 8.19 0.10
C GLN A 93 -1.74 8.35 0.44
N ARG A 94 -0.85 7.72 -0.33
CA ARG A 94 0.61 7.84 -0.13
C ARG A 94 1.14 9.23 -0.46
N MET A 95 0.58 9.92 -1.45
CA MET A 95 0.88 11.32 -1.77
C MET A 95 0.52 12.24 -0.61
N TYR A 96 -0.67 12.04 -0.02
CA TYR A 96 -1.15 12.82 1.10
C TYR A 96 -0.29 12.62 2.35
N LEU A 97 0.05 11.37 2.66
CA LEU A 97 0.92 11.03 3.79
C LEU A 97 2.39 11.38 3.56
N ARG A 98 2.77 11.72 2.32
CA ARG A 98 4.15 11.97 1.86
C ARG A 98 5.08 10.78 2.11
N CYS A 99 4.57 9.59 1.83
CA CYS A 99 5.27 8.33 2.05
C CYS A 99 5.39 7.51 0.76
N LEU A 100 5.48 8.15 -0.41
CA LEU A 100 5.73 7.43 -1.67
C LEU A 100 7.12 6.78 -1.65
N ASP A 101 8.11 7.43 -1.03
CA ASP A 101 9.46 6.87 -0.88
C ASP A 101 9.50 5.63 0.03
N ASP A 102 8.56 5.55 0.99
CA ASP A 102 8.39 4.39 1.87
C ASP A 102 7.53 3.28 1.21
N THR A 103 7.19 3.40 -0.08
CA THR A 103 6.42 2.41 -0.83
C THR A 103 7.21 1.99 -2.08
N PRO A 104 8.11 1.00 -1.95
CA PRO A 104 9.12 0.71 -2.97
C PRO A 104 8.56 0.45 -4.37
N TRP A 105 7.44 -0.26 -4.48
CA TRP A 105 6.83 -0.56 -5.78
C TRP A 105 6.35 0.68 -6.55
N THR A 106 6.17 1.84 -5.89
CA THR A 106 5.72 3.08 -6.55
C THR A 106 6.76 3.62 -7.53
N GLN A 107 8.05 3.31 -7.35
CA GLN A 107 9.12 3.74 -8.25
C GLN A 107 8.91 3.25 -9.69
N HIS A 108 8.14 2.18 -9.86
CA HIS A 108 7.84 1.54 -11.14
C HIS A 108 6.50 1.95 -11.74
N VAL A 109 5.72 2.80 -11.06
CA VAL A 109 4.39 3.20 -11.54
C VAL A 109 4.52 4.21 -12.69
N PRO A 110 3.75 4.05 -13.79
CA PRO A 110 3.73 5.05 -14.86
C PRO A 110 3.21 6.43 -14.42
N ASP A 111 3.83 7.50 -14.93
CA ASP A 111 3.51 8.91 -14.65
C ASP A 111 2.03 9.28 -14.68
N ARG A 112 1.28 8.69 -15.62
CA ARG A 112 -0.14 9.00 -15.78
C ARG A 112 -0.93 8.78 -14.48
N TYR A 113 -0.56 7.78 -13.68
CA TYR A 113 -1.26 7.49 -12.44
C TYR A 113 -0.93 8.50 -11.35
N PHE A 114 0.32 8.96 -11.28
CA PHE A 114 0.70 10.03 -10.37
C PHE A 114 -0.04 11.33 -10.71
N LYS A 115 -0.11 11.70 -11.99
CA LYS A 115 -0.84 12.91 -12.43
C LYS A 115 -2.33 12.83 -12.08
N THR A 116 -2.97 11.68 -12.31
CA THR A 116 -4.37 11.46 -11.94
C THR A 116 -4.56 11.56 -10.43
N ALA A 117 -3.73 10.89 -9.64
CA ALA A 117 -3.80 10.93 -8.17
C ALA A 117 -3.54 12.34 -7.61
N GLU A 118 -2.62 13.09 -8.21
CA GLU A 118 -2.28 14.47 -7.82
C GLU A 118 -3.48 15.42 -8.03
N VAL A 119 -4.20 15.28 -9.15
CA VAL A 119 -5.44 16.02 -9.39
C VAL A 119 -6.48 15.63 -8.34
N THR A 120 -6.69 14.33 -8.14
CA THR A 120 -7.68 13.80 -7.19
C THR A 120 -7.44 14.29 -5.75
N VAL A 121 -6.21 14.24 -5.25
CA VAL A 121 -5.90 14.72 -3.90
C VAL A 121 -6.10 16.24 -3.78
N ARG A 122 -5.72 17.01 -4.81
CA ARG A 122 -5.91 18.48 -4.81
C ARG A 122 -7.37 18.90 -4.93
N THR A 123 -8.23 18.09 -5.52
CA THR A 123 -9.68 18.37 -5.54
C THR A 123 -10.37 17.97 -4.24
N HIS A 124 -9.95 16.87 -3.60
CA HIS A 124 -10.60 16.37 -2.39
C HIS A 124 -10.25 17.15 -1.13
N LEU A 125 -8.99 17.58 -0.96
CA LEU A 125 -8.57 18.28 0.25
C LEU A 125 -9.34 19.58 0.51
N PRO A 126 -9.57 20.47 -0.47
CA PRO A 126 -10.39 21.67 -0.26
C PRO A 126 -11.85 21.35 0.06
N SER A 127 -12.36 20.19 -0.37
CA SER A 127 -13.71 19.71 -0.05
C SER A 127 -13.81 19.03 1.32
N GLY A 128 -12.72 18.98 2.11
CA GLY A 128 -12.69 18.32 3.40
C GLY A 128 -12.72 16.79 3.33
N VAL A 129 -12.44 16.21 2.16
CA VAL A 129 -12.34 14.77 1.97
C VAL A 129 -10.88 14.37 2.10
N TYR A 130 -10.57 13.64 3.17
CA TYR A 130 -9.22 13.18 3.47
C TYR A 130 -9.09 11.67 3.20
N PRO A 131 -7.97 11.21 2.62
CA PRO A 131 -7.71 9.78 2.50
C PRO A 131 -7.66 9.12 3.89
N PRO A 132 -8.01 7.83 4.01
CA PRO A 132 -7.90 7.10 5.27
C PRO A 132 -6.45 7.00 5.75
N GLU A 133 -6.26 6.55 6.99
CA GLU A 133 -4.92 6.16 7.46
C GLU A 133 -4.43 4.91 6.73
N TRP A 134 -3.11 4.81 6.58
CA TRP A 134 -2.46 3.70 5.89
C TRP A 134 -1.84 2.75 6.93
N PRO A 135 -2.35 1.51 7.08
CA PRO A 135 -1.88 0.57 8.10
C PRO A 135 -0.39 0.26 7.95
N VAL A 136 0.24 -0.20 9.03
CA VAL A 136 1.63 -0.68 8.99
C VAL A 136 1.69 -2.01 8.24
N LEU A 137 2.70 -2.19 7.39
CA LEU A 137 2.93 -3.46 6.73
C LEU A 137 3.50 -4.48 7.73
N HIS A 138 2.63 -5.35 8.23
CA HIS A 138 2.99 -6.43 9.15
C HIS A 138 3.71 -7.57 8.42
N ASN A 139 4.85 -8.01 8.95
CA ASN A 139 5.57 -9.17 8.44
C ASN A 139 5.48 -10.29 9.48
N VAL A 140 4.85 -11.41 9.09
CA VAL A 140 4.68 -12.60 9.95
C VAL A 140 5.96 -12.95 10.69
N ARG A 141 7.11 -12.88 10.01
CA ARG A 141 8.39 -13.29 10.58
C ARG A 141 8.84 -12.36 11.72
N ASP A 142 8.65 -11.05 11.56
CA ASP A 142 9.06 -10.05 12.54
C ASP A 142 8.03 -9.91 13.68
N ASP A 143 6.75 -10.02 13.36
CA ASP A 143 5.63 -9.95 14.33
C ASP A 143 5.57 -11.19 15.23
N LEU A 144 5.98 -12.36 14.75
CA LEU A 144 6.13 -13.55 15.61
C LEU A 144 7.33 -13.41 16.55
N LEU A 145 8.44 -12.82 16.10
CA LEU A 145 9.65 -12.66 16.92
C LEU A 145 9.46 -11.60 18.04
N THR A 146 8.66 -10.56 17.79
CA THR A 146 8.32 -9.55 18.81
C THR A 146 7.30 -10.05 19.84
N ARG A 147 6.60 -11.15 19.55
CA ARG A 147 5.58 -11.77 20.43
C ARG A 147 6.05 -13.01 21.17
N VAL A 148 7.28 -13.50 20.95
CA VAL A 148 7.85 -14.51 21.85
C VAL A 148 8.17 -13.80 23.17
N PRO A 149 7.44 -14.05 24.28
CA PRO A 149 7.91 -13.57 25.56
C PRO A 149 9.27 -14.19 25.79
N CYS A 150 10.27 -13.34 26.05
CA CYS A 150 11.58 -13.77 26.50
C CYS A 150 11.34 -14.75 27.66
N ARG A 151 11.55 -16.06 27.42
CA ARG A 151 11.57 -17.05 28.50
C ARG A 151 12.81 -16.71 29.31
N SER A 152 12.67 -15.77 30.23
CA SER A 152 13.66 -15.52 31.26
C SER A 152 13.83 -16.83 32.03
N GLU A 153 15.03 -17.38 31.89
CA GLU A 153 15.64 -18.36 32.78
C GLU A 153 15.09 -18.23 34.21
N THR A 154 14.46 -19.29 34.68
CA THR A 154 14.40 -19.56 36.12
C THR A 154 15.34 -20.72 36.38
N ALA A 155 16.57 -20.36 36.70
CA ALA A 155 17.44 -21.20 37.49
C ALA A 155 16.75 -21.47 38.84
N ARG A 156 16.55 -22.75 39.16
CA ARG A 156 16.60 -23.29 40.52
C ARG A 156 16.84 -24.79 40.46
#